data_AF-A0A3D3B8U7-F1
#
_entry.id   AF-A0A3D3B8U7-F1
#
_cell.length_a   1.000
_cell.length_b   1.000
_cell.length_c   1.000
_cell.angle_alpha   90.00
_cell.angle_beta   90.00
_cell.angle_gamma   90.00
#
_symmetry.space_group_name_H-M   'P 1'
#
loop_
_entity.id
_entity.type
_entity.pdbx_description
1 polymer ?
#
loop_
_entity_poly.entity_id
_entity_poly.type
_entity_poly.pdbx_seq_one_letter_code
_entity_poly.pdbx_strand_id
1 'polypeptide(L)'
;MDELPQPTKSARNVLALTGAICSELLPGFSVLRELYGVYLESKIEQHQRELIQAIEARGISAQRELSDEQSQFLLPAAYRFFEQVRLGEYAYNLKILAAFIAESVVREPGTLEAGDVGRFARQLEYLDLKTLKVMAAALMLRDKLDVDETFDFVSSEGLKHHFPELFQDTSLHSVRSSLAVLSSRGLLGPDGSPQLGKTEETYFVTPDGYALSKLLRQQRATQYDDQS
;
A
#
# COMPACT_ATOMS: atom_id res chain seq x y z
N MET A 1 -27.51 -36.25 -1.43
CA MET A 1 -26.06 -36.05 -1.58
C MET A 1 -25.91 -34.64 -2.09
N ASP A 2 -25.63 -33.70 -1.20
CA ASP A 2 -25.39 -32.31 -1.60
C ASP A 2 -24.01 -32.23 -2.22
N GLU A 3 -23.98 -31.95 -3.53
CA GLU A 3 -22.73 -31.70 -4.26
C GLU A 3 -22.06 -30.45 -3.69
N LEU A 4 -20.91 -30.65 -3.03
CA LEU A 4 -20.06 -29.55 -2.60
C LEU A 4 -19.63 -28.72 -3.82
N PRO A 5 -19.91 -27.41 -3.84
CA PRO A 5 -19.62 -26.57 -5.00
C PRO A 5 -18.12 -26.46 -5.24
N GLN A 6 -17.68 -26.91 -6.42
CA GLN A 6 -16.28 -26.90 -6.84
C GLN A 6 -15.64 -25.48 -6.80
N PRO A 7 -14.39 -25.36 -6.30
CA PRO A 7 -13.71 -24.09 -6.06
C PRO A 7 -13.41 -23.26 -7.33
N THR A 8 -13.48 -23.85 -8.53
CA THR A 8 -13.19 -23.18 -9.82
C THR A 8 -14.26 -22.19 -10.29
N LYS A 9 -15.49 -22.25 -9.77
CA LYS A 9 -16.55 -21.30 -10.14
C LYS A 9 -16.48 -19.98 -9.36
N SER A 10 -15.74 -19.94 -8.26
CA SER A 10 -15.84 -18.86 -7.29
C SER A 10 -14.75 -17.77 -7.44
N ALA A 11 -13.53 -18.15 -7.83
CA ALA A 11 -12.48 -17.21 -8.24
C ALA A 11 -12.88 -16.41 -9.50
N ARG A 12 -13.68 -17.02 -10.39
CA ARG A 12 -14.25 -16.36 -11.59
C ARG A 12 -15.11 -15.14 -11.26
N ASN A 13 -15.68 -15.06 -10.07
CA ASN A 13 -16.63 -14.00 -9.73
C ASN A 13 -15.95 -12.74 -9.15
N VAL A 14 -14.86 -12.89 -8.40
CA VAL A 14 -14.00 -11.74 -8.04
C VAL A 14 -13.33 -11.19 -9.29
N LEU A 15 -12.88 -12.08 -10.20
CA LEU A 15 -12.45 -11.73 -11.56
C LEU A 15 -13.55 -11.03 -12.36
N ALA A 16 -14.81 -11.49 -12.27
CA ALA A 16 -15.92 -10.87 -12.99
C ALA A 16 -16.27 -9.47 -12.43
N LEU A 17 -16.22 -9.29 -11.10
CA LEU A 17 -16.52 -8.01 -10.46
C LEU A 17 -15.43 -6.97 -10.75
N THR A 18 -14.17 -7.37 -10.59
CA THR A 18 -13.02 -6.53 -10.95
C THR A 18 -12.96 -6.27 -12.46
N GLY A 19 -13.24 -7.31 -13.27
CA GLY A 19 -13.30 -7.20 -14.73
C GLY A 19 -14.44 -6.32 -15.24
N ALA A 20 -15.60 -6.32 -14.59
CA ALA A 20 -16.72 -5.42 -14.92
C ALA A 20 -16.32 -3.95 -14.74
N ILE A 21 -15.66 -3.61 -13.63
CA ILE A 21 -15.13 -2.26 -13.38
C ILE A 21 -14.08 -1.88 -14.45
N CYS A 22 -13.20 -2.82 -14.81
CA CYS A 22 -12.19 -2.60 -15.85
C CYS A 22 -12.82 -2.31 -17.22
N SER A 23 -13.92 -3.00 -17.55
CA SER A 23 -14.63 -2.82 -18.82
C SER A 23 -15.35 -1.47 -18.94
N GLU A 24 -15.79 -0.87 -17.83
CA GLU A 24 -16.41 0.46 -17.82
C GLU A 24 -15.40 1.61 -17.93
N LEU A 25 -14.13 1.37 -17.56
CA LEU A 25 -13.07 2.39 -17.52
C LEU A 25 -12.37 2.65 -18.87
N LEU A 26 -12.69 1.88 -19.92
CA LEU A 26 -12.05 1.95 -21.24
C LEU A 26 -13.00 2.51 -22.33
N PRO A 27 -13.09 3.84 -22.53
CA PRO A 27 -13.84 4.39 -23.66
C PRO A 27 -13.04 4.29 -24.98
N GLY A 28 -13.65 3.80 -26.06
CA GLY A 28 -13.08 3.75 -27.44
C GLY A 28 -13.00 5.13 -28.13
N PHE A 29 -12.40 5.36 -29.32
CA PHE A 29 -11.54 4.63 -30.26
C PHE A 29 -10.64 5.66 -31.00
N SER A 30 -9.36 5.34 -31.25
CA SER A 30 -8.42 5.94 -32.24
C SER A 30 -7.15 5.06 -32.28
N VAL A 31 -6.39 4.97 -33.38
CA VAL A 31 -5.26 3.99 -33.50
C VAL A 31 -4.12 4.22 -32.49
N LEU A 32 -3.78 5.47 -32.15
CA LEU A 32 -2.84 5.77 -31.06
C LEU A 32 -3.45 5.50 -29.68
N ARG A 33 -4.77 5.65 -29.57
CA ARG A 33 -5.57 5.28 -28.40
C ARG A 33 -5.77 3.76 -28.29
N GLU A 34 -5.65 2.99 -29.38
CA GLU A 34 -5.68 1.53 -29.39
C GLU A 34 -4.37 0.97 -28.85
N LEU A 35 -3.21 1.52 -29.23
CA LEU A 35 -1.94 1.11 -28.62
C LEU A 35 -1.85 1.51 -27.15
N TYR A 36 -2.29 2.73 -26.81
CA TYR A 36 -2.40 3.16 -25.42
C TYR A 36 -3.45 2.34 -24.65
N GLY A 37 -4.54 1.95 -25.32
CA GLY A 37 -5.61 1.11 -24.78
C GLY A 37 -5.12 -0.30 -24.49
N VAL A 38 -4.41 -0.95 -25.41
CA VAL A 38 -3.79 -2.26 -25.22
C VAL A 38 -2.73 -2.22 -24.13
N TYR A 39 -1.93 -1.16 -24.07
CA TYR A 39 -0.97 -0.96 -22.99
C TYR A 39 -1.68 -0.81 -21.63
N LEU A 40 -2.73 0.00 -21.57
CA LEU A 40 -3.51 0.22 -20.36
C LEU A 40 -4.27 -1.04 -19.93
N GLU A 41 -4.84 -1.78 -20.87
CA GLU A 41 -5.53 -3.06 -20.64
C GLU A 41 -4.54 -4.09 -20.08
N SER A 42 -3.35 -4.22 -20.66
CA SER A 42 -2.29 -5.08 -20.12
C SER A 42 -1.87 -4.68 -18.70
N LYS A 43 -1.82 -3.37 -18.40
CA LYS A 43 -1.52 -2.86 -17.06
C LYS A 43 -2.66 -3.13 -16.08
N ILE A 44 -3.89 -2.95 -16.50
CA ILE A 44 -5.08 -3.26 -15.72
C ILE A 44 -5.10 -4.75 -15.40
N GLU A 45 -4.90 -5.65 -16.36
CA GLU A 45 -4.84 -7.10 -16.14
C GLU A 45 -3.70 -7.50 -15.20
N GLN A 46 -2.53 -6.87 -15.35
CA GLN A 46 -1.39 -7.09 -14.46
C GLN A 46 -1.76 -6.73 -13.01
N HIS A 47 -2.28 -5.52 -12.78
CA HIS A 47 -2.56 -5.02 -11.43
C HIS A 47 -3.86 -5.60 -10.85
N GLN A 48 -4.80 -6.04 -11.69
CA GLN A 48 -5.94 -6.85 -11.28
C GLN A 48 -5.49 -8.16 -10.65
N ARG A 49 -4.51 -8.85 -11.26
CA ARG A 49 -3.92 -10.06 -10.67
C ARG A 49 -3.25 -9.77 -9.33
N GLU A 50 -2.54 -8.64 -9.21
CA GLU A 50 -1.92 -8.25 -7.93
C GLU A 50 -2.97 -8.00 -6.83
N LEU A 51 -4.07 -7.32 -7.14
CA LEU A 51 -5.16 -7.10 -6.19
C LEU A 51 -5.84 -8.41 -5.78
N ILE A 52 -6.13 -9.29 -6.73
CA ILE A 52 -6.74 -10.60 -6.47
C ILE A 52 -5.82 -11.44 -5.58
N GLN A 53 -4.53 -11.55 -5.93
CA GLN A 53 -3.55 -12.30 -5.15
C GLN A 53 -3.44 -11.77 -3.71
N ALA A 54 -3.49 -10.44 -3.53
CA ALA A 54 -3.46 -9.85 -2.20
C ALA A 54 -4.69 -10.24 -1.37
N ILE A 55 -5.88 -10.28 -1.98
CA ILE A 55 -7.14 -10.69 -1.32
C ILE A 55 -7.15 -12.20 -1.02
N GLU A 56 -6.72 -13.02 -1.98
CA GLU A 56 -6.60 -14.47 -1.82
C GLU A 56 -5.63 -14.84 -0.70
N ALA A 57 -4.53 -14.11 -0.55
CA ALA A 57 -3.58 -14.28 0.55
C ALA A 57 -4.19 -14.00 1.94
N ARG A 58 -5.39 -13.40 2.01
CA ARG A 58 -6.17 -13.23 3.25
C ARG A 58 -7.24 -14.30 3.46
N GLY A 59 -7.22 -15.35 2.65
CA GLY A 59 -8.14 -16.48 2.76
C GLY A 59 -9.49 -16.25 2.06
N ILE A 60 -9.62 -15.18 1.26
CA ILE A 60 -10.82 -14.91 0.47
C ILE A 60 -10.54 -15.27 -0.98
N SER A 61 -11.02 -16.43 -1.40
CA SER A 61 -10.86 -16.96 -2.75
C SER A 61 -12.13 -16.81 -3.60
N ALA A 62 -13.24 -16.46 -2.95
CA ALA A 62 -14.56 -16.48 -3.56
C ALA A 62 -15.43 -15.29 -3.14
N GLN A 63 -16.25 -14.78 -4.06
CA GLN A 63 -17.23 -13.74 -3.73
C GLN A 63 -18.23 -14.18 -2.65
N ARG A 64 -18.62 -15.46 -2.61
CA ARG A 64 -19.54 -15.99 -1.58
C ARG A 64 -18.93 -16.02 -0.17
N GLU A 65 -17.61 -15.91 -0.06
CA GLU A 65 -16.91 -15.81 1.22
C GLU A 65 -16.92 -14.36 1.72
N LEU A 66 -17.27 -13.39 0.87
CA LEU A 66 -17.51 -12.02 1.27
C LEU A 66 -18.90 -11.88 1.88
N SER A 67 -18.97 -11.24 3.03
CA SER A 67 -20.24 -10.69 3.53
C SER A 67 -20.73 -9.55 2.62
N ASP A 68 -21.98 -9.15 2.79
CA ASP A 68 -22.54 -8.02 2.07
C ASP A 68 -21.77 -6.73 2.38
N GLU A 69 -21.35 -6.53 3.63
CA GLU A 69 -20.53 -5.37 4.03
C GLU A 69 -19.15 -5.39 3.37
N GLN A 70 -18.49 -6.55 3.33
CA GLN A 70 -17.19 -6.69 2.67
C GLN A 70 -17.28 -6.43 1.17
N SER A 71 -18.38 -6.87 0.54
CA SER A 71 -18.65 -6.60 -0.88
C SER A 71 -18.92 -5.10 -1.15
N GLN A 72 -19.68 -4.44 -0.26
CA GLN A 72 -19.96 -3.01 -0.34
C GLN A 72 -18.71 -2.15 -0.16
N PHE A 73 -17.73 -2.61 0.63
CA PHE A 73 -16.42 -1.97 0.74
C PHE A 73 -15.53 -2.24 -0.48
N LEU A 74 -15.44 -3.50 -0.92
CA LEU A 74 -14.49 -3.93 -1.94
C LEU A 74 -14.74 -3.28 -3.30
N LEU A 75 -16.01 -3.12 -3.70
CA LEU A 75 -16.38 -2.50 -4.97
C LEU A 75 -15.80 -1.09 -5.16
N PRO A 76 -16.11 -0.11 -4.29
CA PRO A 76 -15.54 1.24 -4.41
C PRO A 76 -14.01 1.25 -4.17
N ALA A 77 -13.48 0.37 -3.32
CA ALA A 77 -12.04 0.25 -3.11
C ALA A 77 -11.29 -0.20 -4.38
N ALA A 78 -11.81 -1.21 -5.08
CA ALA A 78 -11.26 -1.70 -6.34
C ALA A 78 -11.34 -0.63 -7.43
N TYR A 79 -12.44 0.12 -7.51
CA TYR A 79 -12.55 1.26 -8.42
C TYR A 79 -11.43 2.29 -8.18
N ARG A 80 -11.21 2.69 -6.92
CA ARG A 80 -10.12 3.63 -6.57
C ARG A 80 -8.73 3.10 -6.90
N PHE A 81 -8.51 1.80 -6.71
CA PHE A 81 -7.27 1.14 -7.10
C PHE A 81 -7.01 1.24 -8.61
N PHE A 82 -8.00 0.91 -9.44
CA PHE A 82 -7.85 0.99 -10.90
C PHE A 82 -7.76 2.44 -11.42
N GLU A 83 -8.32 3.42 -10.71
CA GLU A 83 -8.01 4.82 -10.99
C GLU A 83 -6.51 5.12 -10.85
N GLN A 84 -5.83 4.58 -9.84
CA GLN A 84 -4.38 4.76 -9.70
C GLN A 84 -3.58 4.06 -10.80
N VAL A 85 -4.02 2.87 -11.22
CA VAL A 85 -3.43 2.17 -12.39
C VAL A 85 -3.54 3.05 -13.64
N ARG A 86 -4.72 3.65 -13.88
CA ARG A 86 -4.97 4.53 -15.01
C ARG A 86 -4.14 5.81 -14.98
N LEU A 87 -3.85 6.33 -13.79
CA LEU A 87 -2.98 7.49 -13.59
C LEU A 87 -1.49 7.17 -13.79
N GLY A 88 -1.12 5.90 -13.96
CA GLY A 88 0.27 5.50 -14.19
C GLY A 88 1.11 5.48 -12.91
N GLU A 89 0.48 5.21 -11.76
CA GLU A 89 1.17 5.08 -10.48
C GLU A 89 2.26 3.99 -10.51
N TYR A 90 3.28 4.13 -9.67
CA TYR A 90 4.36 3.16 -9.57
C TYR A 90 3.85 1.80 -9.10
N ALA A 91 4.34 0.72 -9.74
CA ALA A 91 3.92 -0.64 -9.44
C ALA A 91 4.10 -1.04 -7.96
N TYR A 92 5.16 -0.56 -7.30
CA TYR A 92 5.37 -0.85 -5.88
C TYR A 92 4.35 -0.11 -4.98
N ASN A 93 3.86 1.07 -5.38
CA ASN A 93 2.80 1.79 -4.66
C ASN A 93 1.46 1.07 -4.84
N LEU A 94 1.18 0.58 -6.05
CA LEU A 94 0.00 -0.25 -6.33
C LEU A 94 0.01 -1.54 -5.51
N LYS A 95 1.16 -2.22 -5.37
CA LYS A 95 1.27 -3.40 -4.50
C LYS A 95 0.96 -3.11 -3.03
N ILE A 96 1.39 -1.96 -2.53
CA ILE A 96 1.08 -1.51 -1.16
C ILE A 96 -0.41 -1.23 -1.03
N LEU A 97 -1.02 -0.54 -2.00
CA LEU A 97 -2.44 -0.24 -2.01
C LEU A 97 -3.31 -1.51 -2.11
N ALA A 98 -2.91 -2.48 -2.93
CA ALA A 98 -3.56 -3.80 -3.01
C ALA A 98 -3.53 -4.53 -1.66
N ALA A 99 -2.38 -4.54 -0.98
CA ALA A 99 -2.26 -5.11 0.35
C ALA A 99 -3.15 -4.40 1.38
N PHE A 100 -3.23 -3.05 1.31
CA PHE A 100 -4.12 -2.25 2.16
C PHE A 100 -5.58 -2.65 1.98
N ILE A 101 -6.04 -2.73 0.73
CA ILE A 101 -7.41 -3.12 0.40
C ILE A 101 -7.69 -4.53 0.93
N ALA A 102 -6.81 -5.49 0.66
CA ALA A 102 -6.98 -6.87 1.11
C ALA A 102 -7.08 -7.02 2.64
N GLU A 103 -6.21 -6.33 3.39
CA GLU A 103 -6.29 -6.28 4.86
C GLU A 103 -7.60 -5.62 5.33
N SER A 104 -8.06 -4.59 4.63
CA SER A 104 -9.29 -3.87 4.98
C SER A 104 -10.54 -4.73 4.76
N VAL A 105 -10.54 -5.61 3.76
CA VAL A 105 -11.65 -6.53 3.49
C VAL A 105 -11.85 -7.52 4.63
N VAL A 106 -10.79 -8.01 5.27
CA VAL A 106 -10.89 -9.01 6.36
C VAL A 106 -11.08 -8.41 7.75
N ARG A 107 -11.00 -7.09 7.90
CA ARG A 107 -11.25 -6.42 9.18
C ARG A 107 -12.74 -6.39 9.52
N GLU A 108 -13.03 -6.23 10.82
CA GLU A 108 -14.41 -6.13 11.30
C GLU A 108 -15.19 -5.03 10.56
N PRO A 109 -16.40 -5.32 10.05
CA PRO A 109 -17.23 -4.34 9.36
C PRO A 109 -17.45 -3.06 10.19
N GLY A 110 -17.28 -1.90 9.56
CA GLY A 110 -17.47 -0.58 10.20
C GLY A 110 -16.18 0.07 10.73
N THR A 111 -15.02 -0.57 10.60
CA THR A 111 -13.72 0.00 11.03
C THR A 111 -13.00 0.83 9.96
N LEU A 112 -13.30 0.63 8.68
CA LEU A 112 -12.68 1.34 7.56
C LEU A 112 -13.73 1.68 6.51
N GLU A 113 -13.69 2.91 6.01
CA GLU A 113 -14.56 3.39 4.96
C GLU A 113 -13.84 3.34 3.61
N ALA A 114 -14.59 3.21 2.51
CA ALA A 114 -14.01 3.28 1.16
C ALA A 114 -13.25 4.60 0.91
N GLY A 115 -13.59 5.67 1.65
CA GLY A 115 -12.85 6.94 1.64
C GLY A 115 -11.41 6.82 2.14
N ASP A 116 -11.11 5.89 3.05
CA ASP A 116 -9.76 5.65 3.56
C ASP A 116 -8.83 5.11 2.46
N VAL A 117 -9.35 4.29 1.54
CA VAL A 117 -8.60 3.80 0.37
C VAL A 117 -8.16 4.98 -0.51
N GLY A 118 -9.06 5.95 -0.73
CA GLY A 118 -8.76 7.16 -1.50
C GLY A 118 -7.72 8.05 -0.80
N ARG A 119 -7.84 8.22 0.53
CA ARG A 119 -6.84 8.96 1.32
C ARG A 119 -5.48 8.28 1.23
N PHE A 120 -5.43 6.97 1.44
CA PHE A 120 -4.19 6.20 1.42
C PHE A 120 -3.53 6.16 0.04
N ALA A 121 -4.31 6.01 -1.03
CA ALA A 121 -3.81 6.12 -2.41
C ALA A 121 -3.12 7.48 -2.64
N ARG A 122 -3.72 8.58 -2.18
CA ARG A 122 -3.13 9.92 -2.29
C ARG A 122 -1.86 10.09 -1.44
N GLN A 123 -1.76 9.42 -0.30
CA GLN A 123 -0.53 9.42 0.49
C GLN A 123 0.61 8.73 -0.24
N LEU A 124 0.32 7.64 -0.97
CA LEU A 124 1.28 6.88 -1.77
C LEU A 124 1.62 7.53 -3.12
N GLU A 125 0.79 8.45 -3.60
CA GLU A 125 0.86 8.98 -4.96
C GLU A 125 2.27 9.47 -5.35
N TYR A 126 2.89 8.85 -6.37
CA TYR A 126 4.24 9.12 -6.86
C TYR A 126 5.34 9.10 -5.78
N LEU A 127 5.17 8.38 -4.67
CA LEU A 127 6.28 8.17 -3.74
C LEU A 127 7.37 7.35 -4.45
N ASP A 128 8.61 7.84 -4.42
CA ASP A 128 9.74 7.12 -5.01
C ASP A 128 10.20 5.97 -4.08
N LEU A 129 10.88 4.98 -4.66
CA LEU A 129 11.38 3.82 -3.91
C LEU A 129 12.32 4.24 -2.76
N LYS A 130 13.08 5.32 -2.96
CA LYS A 130 13.97 5.88 -1.93
C LYS A 130 13.19 6.38 -0.73
N THR A 131 12.10 7.11 -0.93
CA THR A 131 11.26 7.63 0.13
C THR A 131 10.53 6.50 0.85
N LEU A 132 10.11 5.45 0.14
CA LEU A 132 9.60 4.22 0.77
C LEU A 132 10.65 3.50 1.61
N LYS A 133 11.92 3.45 1.17
CA LYS A 133 13.03 2.89 1.98
C LYS A 133 13.26 3.70 3.26
N VAL A 134 13.19 5.03 3.18
CA VAL A 134 13.27 5.90 4.36
C VAL A 134 12.11 5.62 5.32
N MET A 135 10.88 5.46 4.79
CA MET A 135 9.73 5.09 5.60
C MET A 135 9.91 3.72 6.28
N ALA A 136 10.37 2.72 5.53
CA ALA A 136 10.64 1.39 6.07
C ALA A 136 11.71 1.45 7.19
N ALA A 137 12.78 2.22 7.00
CA ALA A 137 13.82 2.40 8.01
C ALA A 137 13.30 3.15 9.24
N ALA A 138 12.44 4.16 9.07
CA ALA A 138 11.79 4.86 10.19
C ALA A 138 10.94 3.92 11.04
N LEU A 139 10.19 3.03 10.39
CA LEU A 139 9.40 2.00 11.06
C LEU A 139 10.29 0.99 11.80
N MET A 140 11.38 0.54 11.16
CA MET A 140 12.33 -0.37 11.79
C MET A 140 13.06 0.28 12.97
N LEU A 141 13.39 1.57 12.88
CA LEU A 141 14.03 2.30 13.97
C LEU A 141 13.11 2.35 15.17
N ARG A 142 11.85 2.73 14.95
CA ARG A 142 10.87 2.82 16.01
C ARG A 142 10.68 1.48 16.73
N ASP A 143 10.52 0.39 15.98
CA ASP A 143 10.43 -0.95 16.57
C ASP A 143 11.63 -1.33 17.44
N LYS A 144 12.83 -0.84 17.09
CA LYS A 144 14.02 -1.02 17.93
C LYS A 144 13.95 -0.16 19.19
N LEU A 145 13.36 1.04 19.11
CA LEU A 145 13.31 2.03 20.19
C LEU A 145 12.12 1.83 21.15
N ASP A 146 11.05 1.16 20.72
CA ASP A 146 9.88 0.80 21.55
C ASP A 146 10.27 -0.12 22.73
N VAL A 147 11.48 -0.68 22.71
CA VAL A 147 12.08 -1.47 23.80
C VAL A 147 12.63 -0.59 24.93
N ASP A 148 12.96 0.69 24.66
CA ASP A 148 13.73 1.57 25.56
C ASP A 148 12.95 2.81 26.07
N GLU A 149 11.64 2.92 25.78
CA GLU A 149 10.69 3.97 26.26
C GLU A 149 11.08 5.45 26.02
N THR A 150 12.25 5.76 25.44
CA THR A 150 12.84 7.09 25.59
C THR A 150 12.87 7.97 24.34
N PHE A 151 12.74 7.45 23.12
CA PHE A 151 12.68 8.31 21.93
C PHE A 151 11.85 7.70 20.80
N ASP A 152 10.67 8.29 20.55
CA ASP A 152 9.74 7.86 19.50
C ASP A 152 9.97 8.60 18.16
N PHE A 153 11.13 9.26 18.04
CA PHE A 153 11.43 10.18 16.96
C PHE A 153 12.53 9.64 16.03
N VAL A 154 12.34 9.86 14.73
CA VAL A 154 13.27 9.53 13.66
C VAL A 154 13.85 10.80 13.08
N SER A 155 15.12 10.75 12.69
CA SER A 155 15.85 11.86 12.11
C SER A 155 16.75 11.38 10.99
N SER A 156 17.28 12.32 10.20
CA SER A 156 18.13 11.94 9.07
C SER A 156 19.45 11.32 9.53
N GLU A 157 20.06 11.87 10.58
CA GLU A 157 21.29 11.31 11.15
C GLU A 157 21.01 10.01 11.89
N GLY A 158 19.91 9.93 12.66
CA GLY A 158 19.51 8.72 13.37
C GLY A 158 19.30 7.54 12.43
N LEU A 159 18.61 7.75 11.29
CA LEU A 159 18.42 6.69 10.30
C LEU A 159 19.74 6.21 9.68
N LYS A 160 20.65 7.13 9.33
CA LYS A 160 21.96 6.74 8.79
C LYS A 160 22.86 6.09 9.84
N HIS A 161 22.73 6.48 11.11
CA HIS A 161 23.48 5.90 12.22
C HIS A 161 23.05 4.45 12.49
N HIS A 162 21.74 4.20 12.54
CA HIS A 162 21.20 2.87 12.87
C HIS A 162 21.11 1.90 11.68
N PHE A 163 21.12 2.41 10.44
CA PHE A 163 21.05 1.61 9.20
C PHE A 163 22.04 2.11 8.13
N PRO A 164 23.34 2.17 8.42
CA PRO A 164 24.34 2.70 7.50
C PRO A 164 24.36 1.96 6.15
N GLU A 165 24.08 0.66 6.16
CA GLU A 165 23.99 -0.19 4.97
C GLU A 165 22.85 0.18 4.02
N LEU A 166 21.75 0.73 4.53
CA LEU A 166 20.61 1.17 3.70
C LEU A 166 20.88 2.51 3.02
N PHE A 167 21.82 3.30 3.55
CA PHE A 167 22.03 4.70 3.15
C PHE A 167 23.49 5.02 2.78
N GLN A 168 24.31 4.01 2.48
CA GLN A 168 25.73 4.17 2.16
C GLN A 168 25.95 5.20 1.04
N ASP A 169 25.16 5.13 -0.04
CA ASP A 169 25.26 6.02 -1.20
C ASP A 169 24.22 7.16 -1.18
N THR A 170 23.52 7.36 -0.06
CA THR A 170 22.47 8.39 0.06
C THR A 170 22.94 9.56 0.91
N SER A 171 22.87 10.79 0.40
CA SER A 171 23.23 11.98 1.17
C SER A 171 22.24 12.22 2.32
N LEU A 172 22.71 12.79 3.44
CA LEU A 172 21.83 13.19 4.56
C LEU A 172 20.72 14.13 4.09
N HIS A 173 21.05 15.06 3.19
CA HIS A 173 20.07 15.96 2.58
C HIS A 173 18.96 15.19 1.87
N SER A 174 19.30 14.13 1.11
CA SER A 174 18.29 13.32 0.44
C SER A 174 17.41 12.53 1.42
N VAL A 175 17.96 12.03 2.52
CA VAL A 175 17.16 11.36 3.57
C VAL A 175 16.20 12.36 4.20
N ARG A 176 16.69 13.57 4.53
CA ARG A 176 15.87 14.66 5.09
C ARG A 176 14.74 15.07 4.14
N SER A 177 15.02 15.20 2.83
CA SER A 177 13.98 15.50 1.85
C SER A 177 12.91 14.41 1.80
N SER A 178 13.29 13.13 1.87
CA SER A 178 12.32 12.04 1.94
C SER A 178 11.50 12.08 3.23
N LEU A 179 12.09 12.40 4.38
CA LEU A 179 11.35 12.59 5.65
C LEU A 179 10.33 13.73 5.55
N ALA A 180 10.72 14.87 4.96
CA ALA A 180 9.82 15.99 4.73
C ALA A 180 8.67 15.64 3.78
N VAL A 181 8.93 14.88 2.71
CA VAL A 181 7.90 14.36 1.81
C VAL A 181 6.93 13.46 2.56
N LEU A 182 7.43 12.47 3.31
CA LEU A 182 6.59 11.58 4.13
C LEU A 182 5.74 12.36 5.13
N SER A 183 6.30 13.42 5.70
CA SER A 183 5.56 14.29 6.62
C SER A 183 4.46 15.09 5.93
N SER A 184 4.74 15.65 4.75
CA SER A 184 3.73 16.34 3.94
C SER A 184 2.58 15.42 3.49
N ARG A 185 2.83 14.11 3.42
CA ARG A 185 1.82 13.07 3.14
C ARG A 185 1.11 12.56 4.40
N GLY A 186 1.44 13.09 5.58
CA GLY A 186 0.83 12.67 6.84
C GLY A 186 1.26 11.27 7.32
N LEU A 187 2.28 10.67 6.71
CA LEU A 187 2.86 9.40 7.16
C LEU A 187 3.84 9.60 8.33
N LEU A 188 4.40 10.80 8.44
CA LEU A 188 5.22 11.26 9.56
C LEU A 188 4.68 12.58 10.12
N GLY A 189 4.75 12.75 11.44
CA GLY A 189 4.45 14.02 12.10
C GLY A 189 5.75 14.73 12.47
N PRO A 190 5.92 16.03 12.16
CA PRO A 190 7.11 16.75 12.58
C PRO A 190 7.05 17.03 14.08
N ASP A 191 8.19 16.94 14.76
CA ASP A 191 8.30 17.40 16.15
C ASP A 191 8.36 18.94 16.19
N GLY A 192 7.24 19.53 16.57
CA GLY A 192 7.10 20.98 16.76
C GLY A 192 7.73 21.52 18.05
N SER A 193 8.35 20.68 18.88
CA SER A 193 8.92 21.10 20.16
C SER A 193 10.13 22.02 19.93
N PRO A 194 10.12 23.25 20.48
CA PRO A 194 11.28 24.13 20.43
C PRO A 194 12.33 23.62 21.42
N GLN A 195 13.37 22.95 20.92
CA GLN A 195 14.51 22.50 21.72
C GLN A 195 15.75 23.34 21.42
N LEU A 196 16.35 23.90 22.47
CA LEU A 196 17.61 24.64 22.36
C LEU A 196 18.72 23.67 21.92
N GLY A 197 19.40 24.00 20.81
CA GLY A 197 20.46 23.15 20.26
C GLY A 197 19.98 22.03 19.34
N LYS A 198 18.70 21.99 18.95
CA LYS A 198 18.19 21.08 17.93
C LYS A 198 18.89 21.35 16.59
N THR A 199 19.76 20.42 16.18
CA THR A 199 20.58 20.53 14.96
C THR A 199 19.87 19.96 13.72
N GLU A 200 18.85 19.13 13.91
CA GLU A 200 18.06 18.55 12.83
C GLU A 200 16.58 18.41 13.16
N GLU A 201 15.77 18.29 12.12
CA GLU A 201 14.35 17.99 12.23
C GLU A 201 14.14 16.52 12.60
N THR A 202 13.24 16.31 13.54
CA THR A 202 12.84 15.00 14.04
C THR A 202 11.37 14.78 13.77
N TYR A 203 10.99 13.52 13.57
CA TYR A 203 9.66 13.13 13.12
C TYR A 203 9.16 11.93 13.91
N PHE A 204 7.87 11.82 14.20
CA PHE A 204 7.27 10.59 14.74
C PHE A 204 6.44 9.89 13.67
N VAL A 205 6.26 8.57 13.78
CA VAL A 205 5.41 7.81 12.85
C VAL A 205 3.94 8.00 13.23
N THR A 206 3.12 8.44 12.27
CA THR A 206 1.67 8.64 12.50
C THR A 206 0.90 7.31 12.46
N PRO A 207 -0.38 7.28 12.90
CA PRO A 207 -1.23 6.11 12.72
C PRO A 207 -1.34 5.61 11.26
N ASP A 208 -1.39 6.52 10.29
CA ASP A 208 -1.40 6.18 8.86
C ASP A 208 -0.05 5.58 8.43
N GLY A 209 1.06 6.13 8.94
CA GLY A 209 2.40 5.56 8.76
C GLY A 209 2.53 4.14 9.34
N TYR A 210 1.84 3.85 10.44
CA TYR A 210 1.76 2.52 11.01
C TYR A 210 0.90 1.55 10.21
N ALA A 211 -0.22 2.01 9.66
CA ALA A 211 -1.04 1.18 8.79
C ALA A 211 -0.20 0.66 7.60
N LEU A 212 0.67 1.51 7.05
CA LEU A 212 1.63 1.13 6.01
C LEU A 212 2.63 0.06 6.48
N SER A 213 3.10 0.10 7.74
CA SER A 213 4.10 -0.84 8.26
C SER A 213 3.59 -2.26 8.40
N LYS A 214 2.36 -2.43 8.88
CA LYS A 214 1.70 -3.75 9.00
C LYS A 214 1.61 -4.43 7.64
N LEU A 215 1.28 -3.66 6.61
CA LEU A 215 1.10 -4.13 5.25
C LEU A 215 2.42 -4.53 4.57
N LEU A 216 3.48 -3.75 4.79
CA LEU A 216 4.82 -4.04 4.25
C LEU A 216 5.46 -5.28 4.89
N ARG A 217 5.19 -5.56 6.18
CA ARG A 217 5.72 -6.74 6.87
C ARG A 217 5.03 -8.04 6.46
N GLN A 218 3.73 -7.98 6.19
CA GLN A 218 2.95 -9.15 5.75
C GLN A 218 3.35 -9.64 4.35
N GLN A 219 3.84 -8.75 3.47
CA GLN A 219 4.42 -9.14 2.17
C GLN A 219 5.79 -9.86 2.27
N ARG A 220 6.54 -9.63 3.36
CA ARG A 220 7.79 -10.38 3.61
C ARG A 220 7.52 -11.80 4.11
N ALA A 221 6.54 -11.99 4.99
CA ALA A 221 6.21 -13.32 5.52
C ALA A 221 5.79 -14.31 4.41
N THR A 222 4.97 -13.83 3.46
CA THR A 222 4.50 -14.64 2.32
C THR A 222 5.59 -15.00 1.30
N GLN A 223 6.72 -14.28 1.25
CA GLN A 223 7.85 -14.63 0.37
C GLN A 223 8.79 -15.71 0.92
N TYR A 224 8.75 -15.99 2.22
CA TYR A 224 9.60 -17.01 2.84
C TYR A 224 8.90 -18.37 3.03
N ASP A 225 7.56 -18.40 3.05
CA ASP A 225 6.80 -19.65 3.12
C ASP A 225 6.78 -20.43 1.80
N ASP A 226 7.06 -19.79 0.66
CA ASP A 226 7.18 -20.45 -0.67
C ASP A 226 8.58 -21.08 -0.92
N GLN A 227 9.48 -21.06 0.06
CA GLN A 227 10.81 -21.69 -0.01
C GLN A 227 11.05 -22.77 1.05
N SER A 228 10.00 -23.20 1.77
CA SER A 228 10.07 -24.20 2.85
C SER A 228 9.39 -25.51 2.47
#